data_AF-A0A8X7V515-F1
#
_entry.id   AF-A0A8X7V515-F1
#
_cell.length_a   1.000
_cell.length_b   1.000
_cell.length_c   1.000
_cell.angle_alpha   90.00
_cell.angle_beta   90.00
_cell.angle_gamma   90.00
#
_symmetry.space_group_name_H-M   'P 1'
#
loop_
_entity.id
_entity.type
_entity.pdbx_description
1 polymer ?
#
loop_
_entity_poly.entity_id
_entity_poly.type
_entity_poly.pdbx_seq_one_letter_code
_entity_poly.pdbx_strand_id
1 'polypeptide(L)' 'MTLMAQPQEPHFFQPLLPGFQTYLTIPIVFFSKHIQGKTNGNTWTLTSDATDQTWQVIQEERLTHPRLEGVR' A
#
# COMPACT_ATOMS: atom_id res chain seq x y z
N MET A 1 -4.11 27.03 -17.66
CA MET A 1 -5.03 26.50 -16.63
C MET A 1 -5.02 24.98 -16.80
N THR A 2 -4.21 24.27 -16.03
CA THR A 2 -4.07 22.80 -16.18
C THR A 2 -5.22 22.14 -15.46
N LEU A 3 -6.09 21.44 -16.19
CA LEU A 3 -7.15 20.61 -15.61
C LEU A 3 -6.44 19.49 -14.83
N MET A 4 -6.59 19.46 -13.50
CA MET A 4 -6.10 18.34 -12.70
C MET A 4 -6.92 17.12 -13.07
N ALA A 5 -6.36 16.26 -13.93
CA ALA A 5 -6.99 14.99 -14.27
C ALA A 5 -7.11 14.15 -12.99
N GLN A 6 -8.32 13.65 -12.73
CA GLN A 6 -8.51 12.73 -11.61
C GLN A 6 -7.74 11.44 -11.91
N PRO A 7 -6.98 10.90 -10.94
CA PRO A 7 -6.28 9.64 -11.15
C PRO A 7 -7.31 8.55 -11.44
N GLN A 8 -7.14 7.86 -12.57
CA GLN A 8 -8.05 6.80 -13.00
C GLN A 8 -7.78 5.48 -12.24
N GLU A 9 -6.53 5.27 -11.83
CA GLU A 9 -6.10 4.07 -11.13
C GLU A 9 -6.39 4.17 -9.61
N PRO A 10 -6.82 3.07 -8.96
CA PRO A 10 -6.96 3.03 -7.51
C PRO A 10 -5.64 3.36 -6.80
N HIS A 11 -5.68 4.31 -5.88
CA HIS A 11 -4.51 4.73 -5.10
C HIS A 11 -4.90 4.99 -3.64
N PHE A 12 -3.92 4.91 -2.74
CA PHE A 12 -4.06 5.26 -1.34
C PHE A 12 -2.82 6.02 -0.86
N PHE A 13 -2.97 6.78 0.23
CA PHE A 13 -1.85 7.44 0.88
C PHE A 13 -1.44 6.68 2.14
N GLN A 14 -0.15 6.48 2.31
CA GLN A 14 0.42 5.92 3.53
C GLN A 14 1.51 6.86 4.05
N PRO A 15 1.36 7.44 5.26
CA PRO A 15 2.42 8.22 5.86
C PRO A 15 3.58 7.29 6.25
N LEU A 16 4.80 7.67 5.87
CA LEU A 16 6.02 7.00 6.30
C LEU A 16 6.43 7.55 7.66
N LEU A 17 6.12 6.81 8.73
CA LEU A 17 6.49 7.20 10.09
C LEU A 17 7.98 6.91 10.34
N PRO A 18 8.65 7.66 11.24
CA PRO A 18 10.00 7.32 11.70
C PRO A 18 10.07 5.86 12.19
N GLY A 19 11.06 5.11 11.71
CA GLY A 19 11.20 3.66 11.99
C GLY A 19 10.63 2.73 10.91
N PHE A 20 10.05 3.29 9.85
CA PHE A 20 9.61 2.52 8.69
C PHE A 20 10.79 2.24 7.75
N GLN A 21 11.28 1.00 7.73
CA GLN A 21 12.50 0.66 6.99
C GLN A 21 12.36 -0.54 6.04
N THR A 22 11.42 -1.46 6.27
CA THR A 22 11.46 -2.77 5.60
C THR A 22 10.14 -3.29 5.04
N TYR A 23 9.00 -2.70 5.38
CA TYR A 23 7.68 -3.16 4.92
C TYR A 23 6.83 -1.98 4.45
N LEU A 24 5.73 -2.21 3.74
CA LEU A 24 4.64 -1.25 3.46
C LEU A 24 3.33 -1.83 4.02
N THR A 25 2.38 -1.01 4.45
CA THR A 25 1.11 -1.51 5.03
C THR A 25 -0.05 -1.03 4.19
N ILE A 26 -0.62 -1.94 3.40
CA ILE A 26 -1.80 -1.65 2.59
C ILE A 26 -3.02 -1.64 3.51
N PRO A 27 -3.84 -0.57 3.51
CA PRO A 27 -5.10 -0.55 4.27
C PRO A 27 -6.01 -1.72 3.87
N ILE A 28 -6.56 -2.42 4.85
CA ILE A 28 -7.38 -3.62 4.62
C ILE A 28 -8.55 -3.37 3.66
N VAL A 29 -9.20 -2.21 3.77
CA VAL A 29 -10.33 -1.82 2.90
C VAL A 29 -9.86 -1.64 1.44
N PHE A 30 -8.67 -1.08 1.23
CA PHE A 30 -8.10 -0.92 -0.10
C PHE A 30 -7.74 -2.28 -0.70
N PHE A 31 -7.06 -3.12 0.09
CA PHE A 31 -6.68 -4.47 -0.33
C PHE A 31 -7.92 -5.29 -0.76
N SER A 32 -8.96 -5.36 0.08
CA SER A 32 -10.17 -6.13 -0.21
C SER A 32 -10.91 -5.65 -1.45
N LYS A 33 -10.97 -4.34 -1.69
CA LYS A 33 -11.70 -3.78 -2.83
C LYS A 33 -10.92 -3.87 -4.15
N HIS A 34 -9.60 -3.66 -4.09
CA HIS A 34 -8.82 -3.40 -5.30
C HIS A 34 -7.82 -4.50 -5.66
N ILE A 35 -7.39 -5.33 -4.72
CA ILE A 35 -6.28 -6.27 -4.93
C ILE A 35 -6.67 -7.73 -4.66
N GLN A 36 -7.49 -7.98 -3.65
CA GLN A 36 -7.90 -9.33 -3.25
C GLN A 36 -8.48 -10.12 -4.44
N GLY A 37 -7.95 -11.32 -4.66
CA GLY A 37 -8.36 -12.21 -5.74
C GLY A 37 -7.84 -11.84 -7.14
N LYS A 38 -7.01 -10.79 -7.27
CA LYS A 38 -6.43 -10.36 -8.56
C LYS A 38 -4.96 -10.76 -8.74
N THR A 39 -4.30 -11.25 -7.69
CA THR A 39 -2.88 -11.62 -7.71
C THR A 39 -2.73 -13.14 -7.62
N ASN A 40 -1.80 -13.70 -8.40
CA ASN A 40 -1.45 -15.13 -8.33
C ASN A 40 -0.23 -15.30 -7.41
N GLY A 41 -0.47 -15.71 -6.17
CA GLY A 41 0.59 -15.91 -5.17
C GLY A 41 0.89 -14.66 -4.33
N ASN A 42 1.96 -14.76 -3.54
CA ASN A 42 2.37 -13.74 -2.58
C ASN A 42 3.62 -12.94 -3.00
N THR A 43 4.17 -13.16 -4.21
CA THR A 43 5.28 -12.36 -4.73
C THR A 43 4.77 -11.24 -5.62
N TRP A 44 5.17 -10.02 -5.32
CA TRP A 44 4.65 -8.80 -5.93
C TRP A 44 5.79 -7.95 -6.48
N THR A 45 5.52 -7.21 -7.56
CA THR A 45 6.46 -6.24 -8.12
C THR A 45 6.05 -4.85 -7.66
N LEU A 46 6.95 -4.16 -6.96
CA LEU A 46 6.79 -2.76 -6.57
C LEU A 46 7.69 -1.90 -7.47
N THR A 47 7.14 -0.87 -8.09
CA THR A 47 7.89 0.10 -8.90
C THR A 47 7.74 1.49 -8.30
N SER A 48 8.85 2.22 -8.22
CA SER A 48 8.90 3.61 -7.77
C SER A 48 8.98 4.54 -8.98
N ASP A 49 7.92 5.31 -9.22
CA ASP A 49 7.91 6.33 -10.28
C ASP A 49 8.91 7.46 -10.01
N ALA A 50 9.32 7.67 -8.76
CA ALA A 50 10.25 8.74 -8.39
C ALA A 50 11.72 8.39 -8.65
N THR A 51 12.06 7.09 -8.67
CA THR A 51 13.45 6.61 -8.79
C THR A 51 13.64 5.58 -9.89
N ASP A 52 12.60 5.26 -10.65
CA ASP A 52 12.52 4.18 -11.65
C ASP A 52 12.97 2.80 -11.11
N GLN A 53 13.01 2.63 -9.79
CA GLN A 53 13.44 1.39 -9.16
C GLN A 53 12.31 0.37 -9.09
N THR A 54 12.66 -0.90 -9.22
CA THR A 54 11.73 -2.01 -9.12
C THR A 54 12.23 -3.04 -8.11
N TRP A 55 11.34 -3.53 -7.24
CA TRP A 55 11.61 -4.55 -6.24
C TRP A 55 10.65 -5.72 -6.38
N GLN A 56 11.14 -6.93 -6.16
CA GLN A 56 10.28 -8.08 -5.87
C GLN A 56 10.10 -8.16 -4.35
N VAL A 57 8.86 -8.08 -3.90
CA VAL A 57 8.49 -8.13 -2.48
C VAL A 57 7.56 -9.30 -2.21
N ILE A 58 7.53 -9.75 -0.96
CA ILE A 58 6.60 -10.79 -0.52
C ILE A 58 5.49 -10.12 0.28
N GLN A 59 4.25 -10.42 -0.07
CA GLN A 59 3.07 -10.06 0.71
C GLN A 59 3.04 -10.95 1.95
N GLU A 60 3.15 -10.31 3.12
CA GLU A 60 2.91 -10.97 4.39
C GLU A 60 1.52 -10.60 4.91
N GLU A 61 0.73 -11.61 5.31
CA GLU A 61 -0.51 -11.37 6.03
C GLU A 61 -0.18 -11.00 7.47
N ARG A 62 -0.18 -9.71 7.76
CA ARG A 62 -0.05 -9.21 9.13
C ARG A 62 -1.38 -8.61 9.56
N LEU A 63 -2.14 -9.37 10.32
CA LEU A 63 -3.28 -8.86 11.08
C LEU A 63 -2.75 -7.95 12.20
N THR A 64 -2.37 -6.72 11.88
CA THR A 64 -2.29 -5.71 12.92
C THR A 64 -3.71 -5.38 13.30
N HIS A 65 -4.13 -5.80 14.50
CA HIS A 65 -5.23 -5.15 15.18
C HIS A 65 -5.03 -3.64 15.01
N PRO A 66 -6.03 -2.86 14.56
CA PRO A 66 -5.92 -1.42 14.68
C PRO A 66 -5.63 -1.17 16.15
N ARG A 67 -4.41 -0.71 16.45
CA ARG A 67 -4.08 -0.28 17.79
C ARG A 67 -4.95 0.95 18.01
N LEU A 68 -6.09 0.74 18.66
CA LEU A 68 -6.89 1.79 19.24
C LEU A 68 -6.02 2.39 20.34
N GLU A 69 -5.14 3.32 19.96
CA GLU A 69 -4.53 4.19 20.95
C GLU A 69 -5.68 4.91 21.65
N GLY A 70 -5.86 4.53 22.91
CA GLY A 70 -6.76 5.05 23.92
C GLY A 70 -7.75 6.12 23.46
N VAL A 71 -8.98 5.69 23.19
CA VAL A 71 -10.14 6.53 23.51
C VAL A 71 -10.14 6.67 25.04
N ARG A 72 -9.70 7.84 25.52
CA ARG A 72 -10.04 8.40 26.83
C ARG A 72 -10.66 9.76 26.60
#